data_AF-A0AAP4BR65-F1
#
_entry.id   AF-A0AAP4BR65-F1
#
_cell.length_a   1.000
_cell.length_b   1.000
_cell.length_c   1.000
_cell.angle_alpha   90.00
_cell.angle_beta   90.00
_cell.angle_gamma   90.00
#
_symmetry.space_group_name_H-M   'P 1'
#
loop_
_entity.id
_entity.type
_entity.pdbx_description
1 polymer ?
#
loop_
_entity_poly.entity_id
_entity_poly.type
_entity_poly.pdbx_seq_one_letter_code
_entity_poly.pdbx_strand_id
1 'polypeptide(L)'
;MKHLYTRLTMTIPGAGTAIHLAELEESGSGCLVHRMIALTPDEVIAGAARVDKPGTSAEKMHRAGQIDVPKTTVPHPNTYGNYPDITTQHLSHDAFAAWWVEVQQRFPELA
;
A
#
# COMPACT_ATOMS: atom_id res chain seq x y z
N MET A 1 8.07 -13.06 -10.27
CA MET A 1 6.62 -12.79 -10.21
C MET A 1 6.39 -11.34 -10.63
N LYS A 2 5.15 -10.93 -10.87
CA LYS A 2 4.84 -9.59 -11.42
C LYS A 2 4.54 -8.61 -10.28
N HIS A 3 5.15 -7.43 -10.34
CA HIS A 3 4.80 -6.33 -9.45
C HIS A 3 3.59 -5.55 -9.99
N LEU A 4 2.72 -5.13 -9.07
CA LEU A 4 1.54 -4.32 -9.33
C LEU A 4 1.59 -3.07 -8.43
N TYR A 5 1.17 -1.94 -8.97
CA TYR A 5 1.08 -0.69 -8.24
C TYR A 5 -0.37 -0.24 -8.26
N THR A 6 -0.95 -0.02 -7.08
CA THR A 6 -2.38 0.29 -6.97
C THR A 6 -2.61 1.44 -6.00
N ARG A 7 -3.54 2.31 -6.37
CA ARG A 7 -4.20 3.23 -5.46
C ARG A 7 -5.52 2.61 -5.03
N LEU A 8 -5.75 2.56 -3.73
CA LEU A 8 -6.99 2.17 -3.11
C LEU A 8 -7.60 3.39 -2.44
N THR A 9 -8.88 3.64 -2.66
CA THR A 9 -9.64 4.64 -1.92
C THR A 9 -10.85 3.95 -1.31
N MET A 10 -10.95 3.99 0.00
CA MET A 10 -12.00 3.33 0.77
C MET A 10 -12.85 4.38 1.48
N THR A 11 -14.16 4.28 1.35
CA THR A 11 -15.09 5.10 2.14
C THR A 11 -15.57 4.29 3.32
N ILE A 12 -15.25 4.73 4.54
CA ILE A 12 -15.60 4.03 5.77
C ILE A 12 -16.74 4.80 6.46
N PRO A 13 -17.95 4.24 6.56
CA PRO A 13 -19.07 4.88 7.24
C PRO A 13 -18.69 5.32 8.67
N GLY A 14 -18.81 6.62 8.96
CA GLY A 14 -18.49 7.20 10.26
C GLY A 14 -17.00 7.45 10.54
N ALA A 15 -16.07 6.99 9.71
CA ALA A 15 -14.63 7.20 9.88
C ALA A 15 -13.96 7.98 8.73
N GLY A 16 -14.68 8.25 7.64
CA GLY A 16 -14.21 9.07 6.52
C GLY A 16 -13.54 8.27 5.42
N THR A 17 -12.58 8.88 4.72
CA THR A 17 -11.91 8.28 3.55
C THR A 17 -10.50 7.83 3.92
N ALA A 18 -10.16 6.60 3.59
CA ALA A 18 -8.80 6.07 3.67
C ALA A 18 -8.22 5.91 2.26
N ILE A 19 -7.01 6.41 2.03
CA ILE A 19 -6.32 6.31 0.75
C ILE A 19 -5.00 5.58 0.96
N HIS A 20 -4.80 4.48 0.22
CA HIS A 20 -3.57 3.70 0.27
C HIS A 20 -2.96 3.56 -1.12
N LEU A 21 -1.66 3.82 -1.24
CA LEU A 21 -0.87 3.42 -2.40
C LEU A 21 -0.08 2.17 -2.04
N ALA A 22 -0.09 1.14 -2.86
CA ALA A 22 0.61 -0.10 -2.56
C ALA A 22 1.43 -0.61 -3.76
N GLU A 23 2.64 -1.07 -3.47
CA GLU A 23 3.38 -2.00 -4.31
C GLU A 23 3.14 -3.42 -3.83
N LEU A 24 2.72 -4.25 -4.76
CA LEU A 24 2.30 -5.62 -4.54
C LEU A 24 3.09 -6.56 -5.46
N GLU A 25 3.28 -7.81 -5.06
CA GLU A 25 3.78 -8.89 -5.90
C GLU A 25 2.74 -10.01 -5.98
N GLU A 26 2.34 -10.40 -7.20
CA GLU A 26 1.38 -11.50 -7.39
C GLU A 26 1.90 -12.81 -6.77
N SER A 27 1.09 -13.44 -5.91
CA SER A 27 1.43 -14.71 -5.27
C SER A 27 0.17 -15.57 -5.05
N GLY A 28 0.10 -16.71 -5.74
CA GLY A 28 -1.05 -17.61 -5.67
C GLY A 28 -2.36 -16.90 -6.06
N SER A 29 -3.33 -16.89 -5.14
CA SER A 29 -4.64 -16.24 -5.31
C SER A 29 -4.68 -14.77 -4.83
N GLY A 30 -3.57 -14.23 -4.33
CA GLY A 30 -3.49 -12.89 -3.78
C GLY A 30 -2.22 -12.16 -4.20
N CYS A 31 -1.82 -11.20 -3.38
CA CYS A 31 -0.57 -10.48 -3.54
C CYS A 31 0.15 -10.31 -2.20
N LEU A 32 1.47 -10.38 -2.26
CA LEU A 32 2.37 -9.99 -1.19
C LEU A 32 2.55 -8.48 -1.21
N VAL A 33 2.49 -7.83 -0.05
CA VAL A 33 2.72 -6.39 0.08
C VAL A 33 4.21 -6.14 0.25
N HIS A 34 4.79 -5.30 -0.62
CA HIS A 34 6.18 -4.87 -0.51
C HIS A 34 6.28 -3.49 0.14
N ARG A 35 5.47 -2.55 -0.32
CA ARG A 35 5.41 -1.18 0.21
C ARG A 35 3.97 -0.69 0.24
N MET A 36 3.63 0.08 1.26
CA MET A 36 2.34 0.74 1.38
C MET A 36 2.52 2.16 1.90
N ILE A 37 1.75 3.10 1.35
CA ILE A 37 1.71 4.50 1.75
C ILE A 37 0.27 4.82 2.14
N ALA A 38 0.05 5.35 3.33
CA ALA A 38 -1.24 5.89 3.75
C ALA A 38 -1.24 7.40 3.52
N LEU A 39 -2.28 7.88 2.84
CA LEU A 39 -2.51 9.31 2.61
C LEU A 39 -3.71 9.78 3.43
N THR A 40 -3.67 11.05 3.85
CA THR A 40 -4.86 11.77 4.33
C THR A 40 -5.85 12.01 3.17
N PRO A 41 -7.12 12.39 3.45
CA PRO A 41 -8.06 12.77 2.41
C PRO A 41 -7.57 13.92 1.49
N ASP A 42 -6.69 14.78 2.01
CA ASP A 42 -6.06 15.89 1.27
C ASP A 42 -4.78 15.47 0.52
N GLU A 43 -4.57 14.16 0.32
CA GLU A 43 -3.43 13.56 -0.39
C GLU A 43 -2.05 13.83 0.24
N VAL A 44 -1.98 14.03 1.56
CA VAL A 44 -0.72 14.19 2.29
C VAL A 44 -0.27 12.84 2.85
N ILE A 45 1.03 12.52 2.76
CA ILE A 45 1.59 11.31 3.38
C ILE A 45 1.37 11.33 4.90
N ALA A 46 0.56 10.41 5.40
CA ALA A 46 0.30 10.22 6.82
C ALA A 46 1.25 9.20 7.45
N GLY A 47 1.56 8.13 6.72
CA GLY A 47 2.46 7.07 7.14
C GLY A 47 2.80 6.12 6.00
N ALA A 48 3.76 5.23 6.23
CA ALA A 48 4.18 4.25 5.24
C ALA A 48 4.75 2.99 5.90
N ALA A 49 4.78 1.90 5.13
CA ALA A 49 5.35 0.63 5.53
C ALA A 49 6.14 0.01 4.37
N ARG A 50 7.23 -0.69 4.70
CA ARG A 50 7.94 -1.61 3.80
C ARG A 50 8.02 -2.98 4.45
N VAL A 51 8.00 -4.02 3.62
CA VAL A 51 8.13 -5.41 4.07
C VAL A 51 9.36 -6.00 3.39
N ASP A 52 10.35 -6.36 4.19
CA ASP A 52 11.52 -7.10 3.72
C ASP A 52 11.16 -8.57 3.56
N LYS A 53 11.50 -9.18 2.42
CA LYS A 53 11.31 -10.61 2.12
C LYS A 53 9.87 -11.11 2.40
N PRO A 54 8.85 -10.47 1.83
CA PRO A 54 7.45 -10.82 2.10
C PRO A 54 7.17 -12.28 1.70
N GLY A 55 6.30 -12.94 2.46
CA GLY A 55 5.93 -14.34 2.22
C GLY A 55 7.01 -15.37 2.58
N THR A 56 8.08 -14.97 3.27
CA THR A 56 9.15 -15.86 3.72
C THR A 56 9.24 -15.93 5.25
N SER A 57 9.96 -16.91 5.79
CA SER A 57 10.24 -16.99 7.24
C SER A 57 11.11 -15.85 7.77
N ALA A 58 11.72 -15.06 6.89
CA ALA A 58 12.51 -13.88 7.23
C ALA A 58 11.75 -12.57 6.99
N GLU A 59 10.42 -12.63 6.85
CA GLU A 59 9.57 -11.46 6.68
C GLU A 59 9.75 -10.47 7.83
N LYS A 60 10.00 -9.19 7.48
CA LYS A 60 10.11 -8.11 8.47
C LYS A 60 9.45 -6.86 7.96
N MET A 61 8.48 -6.36 8.71
CA MET A 61 7.81 -5.09 8.40
C MET A 61 8.45 -3.94 9.16
N HIS A 62 8.74 -2.86 8.42
CA HIS A 62 9.14 -1.57 8.96
C HIS A 62 8.04 -0.57 8.64
N ARG A 63 7.71 0.32 9.57
CA ARG A 63 6.65 1.32 9.40
C ARG A 63 7.01 2.61 10.11
N ALA A 64 6.47 3.70 9.58
CA ALA A 64 6.62 5.04 10.14
C ALA A 64 5.32 5.83 9.95
N GLY A 65 5.08 6.80 10.83
CA GLY A 65 3.91 7.67 10.79
C GLY A 65 2.58 6.97 11.14
N GLN A 66 1.49 7.58 10.70
CA GLN A 66 0.12 7.10 10.91
C GLN A 66 -0.27 6.12 9.79
N ILE A 67 -0.04 4.84 10.06
CA ILE A 67 -0.46 3.75 9.19
C ILE A 67 -0.91 2.56 10.04
N ASP A 68 -2.09 2.04 9.72
CA ASP A 68 -2.56 0.78 10.29
C ASP A 68 -1.61 -0.34 9.88
N VAL A 69 -1.44 -1.33 10.76
CA VAL A 69 -0.55 -2.47 10.50
C VAL A 69 -1.06 -3.19 9.24
N PRO A 70 -0.33 -3.08 8.10
CA PRO A 70 -0.74 -3.73 6.86
C PRO A 70 -0.75 -5.24 7.04
N LYS A 71 -1.72 -5.91 6.41
CA LYS A 71 -1.58 -7.34 6.15
C LYS A 71 -0.48 -7.51 5.10
N THR A 72 0.45 -8.43 5.32
CA THR A 72 1.54 -8.70 4.37
C THR A 72 1.09 -9.52 3.16
N THR A 73 -0.12 -10.11 3.23
CA THR A 73 -0.82 -10.70 2.10
C THR A 73 -2.22 -10.12 1.97
N VAL A 74 -2.59 -9.72 0.75
CA VAL A 74 -3.88 -9.11 0.43
C VAL A 74 -4.53 -9.79 -0.78
N PRO A 75 -5.86 -9.68 -0.98
CA PRO A 75 -6.48 -10.18 -2.21
C PRO A 75 -5.95 -9.42 -3.43
N HIS A 76 -5.97 -10.05 -4.60
CA HIS A 76 -5.49 -9.43 -5.83
C HIS A 76 -6.30 -8.16 -6.18
N PRO A 77 -5.70 -7.02 -6.57
CA PRO A 77 -6.43 -5.75 -6.81
C PRO A 77 -7.61 -5.84 -7.79
N ASN A 78 -7.53 -6.72 -8.78
CA ASN A 78 -8.63 -7.00 -9.71
C ASN A 78 -9.93 -7.49 -9.03
N THR A 79 -9.87 -8.02 -7.80
CA THR A 79 -11.06 -8.46 -7.06
C THR A 79 -11.68 -7.33 -6.23
N TYR A 80 -10.99 -6.20 -6.05
CA TYR A 80 -11.48 -5.12 -5.21
C TYR A 80 -12.68 -4.40 -5.80
N GLY A 81 -12.89 -4.45 -7.11
CA GLY A 81 -14.09 -3.93 -7.76
C GLY A 81 -15.40 -4.59 -7.31
N ASN A 82 -15.33 -5.70 -6.57
CA ASN A 82 -16.50 -6.37 -5.98
C ASN A 82 -16.98 -5.71 -4.68
N TYR A 83 -16.24 -4.74 -4.13
CA TYR A 83 -16.61 -4.03 -2.91
C TYR A 83 -17.12 -2.62 -3.26
N PRO A 84 -18.38 -2.29 -2.95
CA PRO A 84 -18.99 -1.02 -3.36
C PRO A 84 -18.32 0.21 -2.74
N ASP A 85 -17.71 0.05 -1.58
CA ASP A 85 -17.07 1.14 -0.82
C ASP A 85 -15.58 1.34 -1.17
N ILE A 86 -15.08 0.59 -2.16
CA ILE A 86 -13.66 0.58 -2.55
C ILE A 86 -13.53 0.96 -4.02
N THR A 87 -12.72 1.97 -4.30
CA THR A 87 -12.25 2.30 -5.65
C THR A 87 -10.80 1.92 -5.78
N THR A 88 -10.46 1.25 -6.89
CA THR A 88 -9.08 0.93 -7.28
C THR A 88 -8.67 1.65 -8.54
N GLN A 89 -7.40 2.07 -8.57
CA GLN A 89 -6.75 2.57 -9.77
C GLN A 89 -5.36 1.95 -9.89
N HIS A 90 -5.04 1.45 -11.08
CA HIS A 90 -3.68 0.98 -11.38
C HIS A 90 -2.73 2.17 -11.55
N LEU A 91 -1.54 2.07 -10.99
CA LEU A 91 -0.47 3.05 -11.13
C LEU A 91 0.65 2.48 -11.98
N SER A 92 1.44 3.35 -12.61
CA SER A 92 2.74 2.95 -13.13
C SER A 92 3.74 2.80 -11.99
N HIS A 93 4.79 2.02 -12.22
CA HIS A 93 5.94 1.96 -11.32
C HIS A 93 6.49 3.35 -11.01
N ASP A 94 6.69 4.19 -12.03
CA ASP A 94 7.30 5.51 -11.88
C ASP A 94 6.42 6.46 -11.05
N ALA A 95 5.09 6.38 -11.21
CA ALA A 95 4.17 7.15 -10.39
C ALA A 95 4.26 6.74 -8.91
N PHE A 96 4.31 5.45 -8.61
CA PHE A 96 4.49 4.98 -7.23
C PHE A 96 5.89 5.34 -6.69
N ALA A 97 6.94 5.20 -7.51
CA ALA A 97 8.30 5.51 -7.12
C ALA A 97 8.47 6.99 -6.74
N ALA A 98 7.80 7.91 -7.44
CA ALA A 98 7.81 9.34 -7.10
C ALA A 98 7.26 9.59 -5.68
N TRP A 99 6.13 8.96 -5.32
CA TRP A 99 5.60 9.01 -3.94
C TRP A 99 6.56 8.39 -2.93
N TRP A 100 7.21 7.28 -3.30
CA TRP A 100 8.14 6.59 -2.39
C TRP A 100 9.40 7.42 -2.08
N VAL A 101 9.89 8.22 -3.04
CA VAL A 101 10.99 9.16 -2.78
C VAL A 101 10.62 10.16 -1.69
N GLU A 102 9.40 10.72 -1.73
CA GLU A 102 8.92 11.63 -0.69
C GLU A 102 8.76 10.92 0.66
N VAL A 103 8.27 9.68 0.66
CA VAL A 103 8.21 8.83 1.86
C VAL A 103 9.60 8.69 2.49
N GLN A 104 10.64 8.39 1.70
CA GLN A 104 12.00 8.21 2.22
C GLN A 104 12.61 9.52 2.75
N GLN A 105 12.25 10.67 2.17
CA GLN A 105 12.65 11.97 2.70
C GLN A 105 11.98 12.29 4.05
N ARG A 106 10.71 11.91 4.20
CA ARG A 106 9.93 12.17 5.42
C ARG A 106 10.21 11.16 6.54
N PHE A 107 10.48 9.90 6.17
CA PHE A 107 10.74 8.79 7.07
C PHE A 107 12.05 8.08 6.68
N PRO A 108 13.22 8.63 7.05
CA PRO A 108 14.52 8.06 6.68
C PRO A 108 14.74 6.62 7.15
N GLU A 109 14.01 6.15 8.18
CA GLU A 109 14.02 4.76 8.65
C GLU A 109 13.43 3.75 7.63
N LEU A 110 12.68 4.24 6.65
CA LEU A 110 12.10 3.46 5.55
C LEU A 110 12.96 3.50 4.28
N ALA A 111 14.15 4.11 4.34
CA ALA A 111 15.12 4.12 3.24
C ALA A 111 15.59 2.71 2.85
#